data_AF-A0A920VPQ8-F1
#
_entry.id   AF-A0A920VPQ8-F1
#
_cell.length_a   1.000
_cell.length_b   1.000
_cell.length_c   1.000
_cell.angle_alpha   90.00
_cell.angle_beta   90.00
_cell.angle_gamma   90.00
#
_symmetry.space_group_name_H-M   'P 1'
#
loop_
_entity.id
_entity.type
_entity.pdbx_description
1 polymer ?
#
loop_
_entity_poly.entity_id
_entity_poly.type
_entity_poly.pdbx_seq_one_letter_code
_entity_poly.pdbx_strand_id
1 'polypeptide(L)' 'MSPDVKTSRVLLLGDDGVIKNMQSGQVAVDHSTVDIATSRACSEAAESVGGHFLDAPISGGPGGGCRWHSSIMVGGK' A
#
# COMPACT_ATOMS: atom_id res chain seq x y z
N MET A 1 -2.17 6.90 -2.27
CA MET A 1 -3.07 6.39 -3.32
C MET A 1 -2.52 6.84 -4.66
N SER A 2 -1.98 5.88 -5.40
CA SER A 2 -1.30 6.10 -6.68
C SER A 2 -2.30 6.03 -7.83
N PRO A 3 -2.01 6.66 -8.98
CA PRO A 3 -2.89 6.64 -10.15
C PRO A 3 -2.94 5.27 -10.84
N ASP A 4 -1.88 4.46 -10.72
CA ASP A 4 -1.79 3.12 -11.32
C ASP A 4 -0.80 2.21 -10.58
N VAL A 5 -0.81 0.91 -10.95
CA VAL A 5 0.02 -0.14 -10.35
C VAL A 5 1.52 0.10 -10.59
N LYS A 6 1.90 0.61 -11.76
CA LYS A 6 3.32 0.86 -12.09
C LYS A 6 3.87 1.97 -11.19
N THR A 7 3.12 3.05 -11.00
CA THR A 7 3.49 4.12 -10.07
C THR A 7 3.56 3.61 -8.63
N SER A 8 2.59 2.79 -8.20
CA SER A 8 2.60 2.19 -6.85
C SER A 8 3.87 1.38 -6.60
N ARG A 9 4.26 0.55 -7.58
CA ARG A 9 5.46 -0.27 -7.49
C ARG A 9 6.74 0.55 -7.39
N VAL A 10 6.87 1.63 -8.16
CA VAL A 10 8.05 2.51 -8.09
C VAL A 10 8.11 3.22 -6.73
N LEU A 11 6.98 3.74 -6.24
CA LEU A 11 6.94 4.45 -4.96
C LEU A 11 7.18 3.53 -3.76
N LEU A 12 6.69 2.29 -3.79
CA LEU A 12 6.82 1.36 -2.67
C LEU A 12 8.14 0.59 -2.70
N LEU A 13 8.52 0.05 -3.87
CA LEU A 13 9.61 -0.92 -4.01
C LEU A 13 10.84 -0.39 -4.79
N GLY A 14 10.78 0.83 -5.33
CA GLY A 14 11.91 1.45 -6.03
C GLY A 14 13.14 1.64 -5.13
N ASP A 15 14.25 2.05 -5.73
CA ASP A 15 15.51 2.25 -5.00
C ASP A 15 15.41 3.34 -3.93
N ASP A 16 14.69 4.42 -4.24
CA ASP A 16 14.29 5.45 -3.27
C ASP A 16 12.85 5.23 -2.75
N GLY A 17 12.37 3.99 -2.82
CA GLY A 17 11.01 3.62 -2.44
C GLY A 17 10.78 3.71 -0.94
N VAL A 18 9.53 3.90 -0.56
CA VAL A 18 9.10 4.04 0.85
C VAL A 18 9.63 2.86 1.67
N ILE A 19 9.46 1.63 1.18
CA ILE A 19 9.76 0.42 1.96
C ILE A 19 11.25 0.29 2.25
N LYS A 20 12.13 0.58 1.29
CA LYS A 20 13.59 0.52 1.50
C LYS A 20 14.08 1.53 2.54
N ASN A 21 13.35 2.62 2.73
CA ASN A 21 13.70 3.72 3.64
C ASN A 21 12.93 3.65 4.96
N MET A 22 12.14 2.60 5.19
CA MET A 22 11.41 2.42 6.45
C MET A 22 12.36 2.10 7.61
N GLN A 23 11.99 2.57 8.79
CA GLN A 23 12.60 2.17 10.04
C GLN A 23 11.88 0.95 10.60
N SER A 24 12.60 0.14 11.38
CA SER A 24 12.00 -1.01 12.07
C SER A 24 10.80 -0.58 12.94
N GLY A 25 9.72 -1.34 12.87
CA GLY A 25 8.46 -1.09 13.56
C GLY A 25 7.50 -0.13 12.85
N GLN A 26 7.90 0.48 11.72
CA GLN A 26 6.99 1.30 10.93
C GLN A 26 5.99 0.47 10.13
N VAL A 27 4.82 1.05 9.87
CA VAL A 27 3.76 0.45 9.06
C VAL A 27 3.53 1.30 7.82
N ALA A 28 3.68 0.70 6.63
CA ALA A 28 3.28 1.28 5.36
C ALA A 28 1.89 0.79 4.97
N VAL A 29 0.99 1.70 4.60
CA VAL A 29 -0.40 1.37 4.23
C VAL A 29 -0.66 1.84 2.80
N ASP A 30 -0.86 0.90 1.87
CA ASP A 30 -1.25 1.23 0.50
C ASP A 30 -2.76 1.20 0.34
N HIS A 31 -3.33 2.31 -0.13
CA HIS A 31 -4.76 2.44 -0.42
C HIS A 31 -5.06 2.36 -1.92
N SER A 32 -4.03 2.10 -2.73
CA SER A 32 -4.15 1.93 -4.17
C SER A 32 -4.69 0.55 -4.49
N THR A 33 -5.37 0.41 -5.64
CA THR A 33 -5.77 -0.91 -6.12
C THR A 33 -4.59 -1.51 -6.89
N VAL A 34 -3.93 -2.50 -6.30
CA VAL A 34 -2.83 -3.26 -6.91
C VAL A 34 -3.19 -4.74 -7.05
N ASP A 35 -2.41 -5.47 -7.84
CA ASP A 35 -2.53 -6.93 -7.90
C ASP A 35 -1.91 -7.62 -6.68
N ILE A 36 -2.31 -8.88 -6.45
CA ILE A 36 -1.87 -9.69 -5.31
C ILE A 36 -0.34 -9.87 -5.29
N ALA A 37 0.32 -9.98 -6.44
CA ALA A 37 1.76 -10.20 -6.49
C ALA A 37 2.52 -8.94 -6.04
N THR A 38 2.04 -7.76 -6.44
CA THR A 38 2.59 -6.47 -5.98
C THR A 38 2.42 -6.29 -4.47
N SER A 39 1.23 -6.58 -3.94
CA SER A 39 0.94 -6.52 -2.51
C SER A 39 1.85 -7.45 -1.68
N ARG A 40 2.03 -8.70 -2.13
CA ARG A 40 2.94 -9.66 -1.49
C ARG A 40 4.40 -9.21 -1.52
N ALA A 41 4.87 -8.70 -2.65
CA ALA A 41 6.24 -8.20 -2.77
C ALA A 41 6.50 -7.02 -1.82
N CYS A 42 5.51 -6.15 -1.61
CA CYS A 42 5.58 -5.08 -0.62
C CYS A 42 5.64 -5.61 0.81
N SER A 43 4.81 -6.61 1.14
CA SER A 43 4.85 -7.27 2.45
C SER A 43 6.21 -7.89 2.75
N GLU A 44 6.75 -8.68 1.81
CA GLU A 44 8.05 -9.33 1.98
C GLU A 44 9.19 -8.31 2.12
N ALA A 45 9.15 -7.23 1.32
CA ALA A 45 10.14 -6.16 1.41
C ALA A 45 10.06 -5.41 2.74
N ALA A 46 8.86 -5.12 3.25
CA ALA A 46 8.67 -4.45 4.53
C ALA A 46 9.17 -5.31 5.69
N GLU A 47 8.89 -6.61 5.67
CA GLU A 47 9.41 -7.54 6.68
C GLU A 47 10.94 -7.61 6.68
N SER A 48 11.57 -7.51 5.51
CA SER A 48 13.04 -7.55 5.39
C SER A 48 13.75 -6.38 6.07
N VAL A 49 13.06 -5.23 6.22
CA VAL A 49 13.57 -4.04 6.93
C VAL A 49 13.01 -3.93 8.36
N GLY A 50 12.32 -4.97 8.83
CA GLY A 50 11.70 -5.01 10.14
C GLY A 50 10.49 -4.09 10.28
N GLY A 51 9.87 -3.70 9.16
CA GLY A 51 8.62 -2.95 9.10
C GLY A 51 7.43 -3.86 8.77
N HIS A 52 6.29 -3.21 8.54
CA HIS A 52 4.98 -3.80 8.35
C HIS A 52 4.30 -3.21 7.12
N PHE A 53 3.50 -3.99 6.41
CA PHE A 53 2.79 -3.53 5.22
C PHE A 53 1.32 -3.96 5.26
N LEU A 54 0.44 -3.00 5.00
CA LEU A 54 -1.00 -3.20 4.90
C LEU A 54 -1.47 -2.81 3.50
N ASP A 55 -2.10 -3.76 2.83
CA ASP A 55 -2.84 -3.55 1.59
C ASP A 55 -4.30 -3.23 1.96
N ALA A 56 -4.72 -2.00 1.69
CA ALA A 56 -5.95 -1.39 2.17
C ALA A 56 -6.73 -0.67 1.05
N PRO A 57 -7.03 -1.32 -0.09
CA PRO A 57 -7.68 -0.68 -1.22
C PRO A 57 -9.04 -0.10 -0.86
N ILE A 58 -9.31 1.11 -1.34
CA ILE A 58 -10.57 1.82 -1.10
C ILE A 58 -11.58 1.50 -2.20
N SER A 59 -12.75 1.00 -1.81
CA SER A 59 -13.90 0.84 -2.71
C SER A 59 -14.92 1.96 -2.47
N GLY A 60 -15.34 2.67 -3.51
CA GLY A 60 -16.38 3.72 -3.41
C GLY A 60 -16.34 4.85 -4.45
N GLY A 61 -15.22 5.04 -5.15
CA GLY A 61 -15.06 6.04 -6.21
C GLY A 61 -15.16 7.52 -5.74
N PRO A 62 -14.69 8.48 -6.54
CA PRO A 62 -14.72 9.91 -6.17
C PRO A 62 -16.14 10.51 -6.09
N GLY A 63 -17.13 9.86 -6.71
CA GLY A 63 -18.53 10.32 -6.74
C GLY A 63 -19.26 10.27 -5.40
N GLY A 64 -18.68 9.61 -4.39
CA GLY A 64 -19.17 9.59 -3.00
C GLY A 64 -18.65 10.74 -2.13
N GLY A 65 -18.10 11.80 -2.74
CA GLY A 65 -17.26 12.85 -2.11
C GLY A 65 -17.82 13.65 -0.93
N CYS A 66 -18.99 13.33 -0.37
CA CYS A 66 -19.51 13.97 0.85
C CYS A 66 -20.08 12.98 1.88
N ARG A 67 -20.09 11.67 1.61
CA ARG A 67 -20.65 10.67 2.54
C ARG A 67 -19.56 9.64 2.84
N TRP A 68 -19.24 9.51 4.13
CA TRP A 68 -18.30 8.56 4.73
C TRP A 68 -18.73 7.09 4.56
N HIS A 69 -18.95 6.63 3.33
CA HIS A 69 -19.43 5.27 3.00
C HIS A 69 -18.36 4.42 2.30
N SER A 70 -17.12 4.88 2.25
CA SER A 70 -16.01 4.11 1.69
C SER A 70 -15.70 2.91 2.57
N SER A 71 -15.64 1.72 1.96
CA SER A 71 -15.19 0.51 2.64
C SER A 71 -13.69 0.32 2.39
N ILE A 72 -12.97 0.00 3.45
CA ILE A 72 -11.55 -0.36 3.41
C ILE A 72 -11.45 -1.84 3.78
N MET A 73 -10.91 -2.64 2.87
CA MET A 73 -10.55 -4.03 3.15
C MET A 73 -9.07 -4.07 3.47
N VAL A 74 -8.69 -4.46 4.69
CA VAL A 74 -7.30 -4.45 5.15
C VAL A 74 -6.76 -5.88 5.19
N GLY A 75 -5.63 -6.12 4.55
CA GLY A 75 -4.86 -7.35 4.65
C GLY A 75 -3.37 -7.06 4.88
N GLY A 76 -2.74 -7.79 5.80
CA GLY A 76 -1.31 -7.66 6.09
C GLY A 76 -1.00 -7.70 7.58
N LYS A 77 0.26 -7.44 7.92
CA LYS A 77 0.76 -7.32 9.30
C LYS A 77 1.80 -6.22 9.40
#